data_AF-A0A1S4CGN2-F1
#
_entry.id   AF-A0A1S4CGN2-F1
#
_cell.length_a   1.000
_cell.length_b   1.000
_cell.length_c   1.000
_cell.angle_alpha   90.00
_cell.angle_beta   90.00
_cell.angle_gamma   90.00
#
_symmetry.space_group_name_H-M   'P 1'
#
loop_
_entity.id
_entity.type
_entity.pdbx_description
1 polymer ?
#
loop_
_entity_poly.entity_id
_entity_poly.type
_entity_poly.pdbx_seq_one_letter_code
_entity_poly.pdbx_strand_id
1 'polypeptide(L)'
;MVVGSIVMPKYADPNTIYTPKDIQTDMLSEYGVNLTYMQAWRAKEKALKFLRGHPADSYSRLPSYLYILKKSYPRSVVKLYKTEDDCFLYVFVALSTSIEGWEHYRPVIIVDGTFLKSAYRGIMLIANTMDAADRNESILKATSTVYTGMPHYACMWHIWINVRSKFKKGHLKLSELYSATARSYTLDEFNERMSKIEEIDTRVKAYLYDSSYHRWSRVHATVNRTWTMTSNIVESLNAVTKDARELPVRTSTDYIHTVIDGVKRFIVWLQNKRYSCGQF
;
A
#
# COMPACT_ATOMS: atom_id res chain seq x y z
N MET A 1 21.90 2.13 27.25
CA MET A 1 20.89 1.48 28.10
C MET A 1 20.96 0.00 27.86
N VAL A 2 21.36 -0.77 28.88
CA VAL A 2 21.73 -2.20 28.78
C VAL A 2 20.56 -3.08 28.33
N VAL A 3 19.34 -2.77 28.79
CA VAL A 3 18.11 -3.49 28.38
C VAL A 3 17.92 -3.48 26.86
N GLY A 4 18.23 -2.36 26.20
CA GLY A 4 18.07 -2.24 24.73
C GLY A 4 18.98 -3.19 23.94
N SER A 5 20.19 -3.48 24.43
CA SER A 5 21.07 -4.48 23.80
C SER A 5 20.63 -5.91 24.10
N ILE A 6 20.09 -6.16 25.31
CA ILE A 6 19.59 -7.49 25.71
C ILE A 6 18.42 -7.93 24.84
N VAL A 7 17.47 -7.02 24.59
CA VAL A 7 16.25 -7.34 23.82
C VAL A 7 16.43 -7.21 22.30
N MET A 8 17.57 -6.70 21.83
CA MET A 8 17.85 -6.50 20.40
C MET A 8 17.68 -7.78 19.56
N PRO A 9 18.17 -8.97 19.97
CA PRO A 9 18.01 -10.19 19.18
C PRO A 9 16.54 -10.58 18.96
N LYS A 10 15.65 -10.24 19.89
CA LYS A 10 14.19 -10.51 19.76
C LYS A 10 13.54 -9.71 18.63
N TYR A 11 14.22 -8.69 18.10
CA TYR A 11 13.78 -7.86 16.97
C TYR A 11 14.47 -8.16 15.64
N ALA A 12 15.37 -9.17 15.61
CA ALA A 12 16.14 -9.50 14.41
C ALA A 12 15.27 -10.03 13.27
N ASP A 13 14.26 -10.85 13.59
CA ASP A 13 13.23 -11.26 12.64
C ASP A 13 12.09 -10.23 12.63
N PRO A 14 11.82 -9.55 11.50
CA PRO A 14 10.75 -8.58 11.39
C PRO A 14 9.34 -9.17 11.57
N ASN A 15 9.15 -10.49 11.40
CA ASN A 15 7.85 -11.14 11.61
C ASN A 15 7.52 -11.35 13.09
N THR A 16 8.52 -11.26 13.97
CA THR A 16 8.34 -11.47 15.40
C THR A 16 7.68 -10.24 16.04
N ILE A 17 6.47 -10.43 16.57
CA ILE A 17 5.76 -9.39 17.33
C ILE A 17 6.26 -9.42 18.78
N TYR A 18 7.15 -8.50 19.11
CA TYR A 18 7.68 -8.33 20.47
C TYR A 18 7.37 -6.94 21.03
N THR A 19 6.46 -6.89 22.00
CA THR A 19 5.85 -5.66 22.51
C THR A 19 6.57 -5.13 23.77
N PRO A 20 6.37 -3.86 24.16
CA PRO A 20 6.88 -3.36 25.43
C PRO A 20 6.40 -4.17 26.65
N LYS A 21 5.22 -4.79 26.59
CA LYS A 21 4.70 -5.61 27.69
C LYS A 21 5.43 -6.96 27.78
N ASP A 22 5.82 -7.52 26.65
CA ASP A 22 6.66 -8.72 26.61
C ASP A 22 8.05 -8.40 27.18
N ILE A 23 8.63 -7.24 26.84
CA ILE A 23 9.88 -6.76 27.48
C ILE A 23 9.73 -6.66 29.00
N GLN A 24 8.65 -6.09 29.51
CA GLN A 24 8.45 -6.02 30.98
C GLN A 24 8.40 -7.41 31.61
N THR A 25 7.74 -8.36 30.94
CA THR A 25 7.55 -9.73 31.42
C THR A 25 8.89 -10.48 31.44
N ASP A 26 9.61 -10.46 30.32
CA ASP A 26 10.89 -11.16 30.16
C ASP A 26 11.97 -10.55 31.07
N MET A 27 12.01 -9.22 31.21
CA MET A 27 12.98 -8.57 32.10
C MET A 27 12.73 -8.90 33.57
N LEU A 28 11.47 -9.05 33.97
CA LEU A 28 11.13 -9.47 35.32
C LEU A 28 11.41 -10.96 35.54
N SER A 29 11.07 -11.84 34.59
CA SER A 29 11.19 -13.29 34.76
C SER A 29 12.63 -13.80 34.61
N GLU A 30 13.38 -13.31 33.63
CA GLU A 30 14.72 -13.80 33.31
C GLU A 30 15.82 -13.07 34.11
N TYR A 31 15.59 -11.79 34.44
CA TYR A 31 16.61 -10.92 35.04
C TYR A 31 16.20 -10.30 36.38
N GLY A 32 14.96 -10.51 36.84
CA GLY A 32 14.46 -9.89 38.08
C GLY A 32 14.30 -8.37 38.01
N VAL A 33 14.35 -7.78 36.80
CA VAL A 33 14.31 -6.33 36.59
C VAL A 33 12.88 -5.87 36.32
N ASN A 34 12.27 -5.20 37.29
CA ASN A 34 10.96 -4.59 37.11
C ASN A 34 11.05 -3.27 36.33
N LEU A 35 10.48 -3.24 35.13
CA LEU A 35 10.46 -2.06 34.27
C LEU A 35 9.07 -1.43 34.24
N THR A 36 9.02 -0.10 34.25
CA THR A 36 7.82 0.63 33.81
C THR A 36 7.60 0.47 32.31
N TYR A 37 6.36 0.68 31.85
CA TYR A 37 6.04 0.62 30.42
C TYR A 37 6.90 1.58 29.59
N MET A 38 7.13 2.81 30.09
CA MET A 38 7.95 3.80 29.38
C MET A 38 9.42 3.39 29.28
N GLN A 39 9.97 2.71 30.30
CA GLN A 39 11.32 2.16 30.23
C GLN A 39 11.42 1.03 29.21
N ALA A 40 10.43 0.12 29.19
CA ALA A 40 10.35 -0.96 28.21
C ALA A 40 10.17 -0.42 26.78
N TRP A 41 9.34 0.60 26.58
CA TRP A 41 9.18 1.27 25.30
C TRP A 41 10.48 1.94 24.83
N ARG A 42 11.18 2.67 25.71
CA ARG A 42 12.50 3.24 25.41
C ARG A 42 13.54 2.15 25.11
N ALA A 43 13.44 0.99 25.74
CA ALA A 43 14.33 -0.15 25.49
C ALA A 43 14.11 -0.72 24.09
N LYS A 44 12.85 -0.90 23.69
CA LYS A 44 12.46 -1.25 22.32
C LYS A 44 13.02 -0.24 21.30
N GLU A 45 12.80 1.05 21.49
CA GLU A 45 13.32 2.09 20.58
C GLU A 45 14.85 2.04 20.45
N LYS A 46 15.55 1.81 21.57
CA LYS A 46 17.02 1.69 21.57
C LYS A 46 17.48 0.42 20.86
N ALA A 47 16.81 -0.70 21.08
CA ALA A 47 17.07 -1.97 20.42
C ALA A 47 16.91 -1.86 18.90
N LEU A 48 15.80 -1.25 18.45
CA LEU A 48 15.55 -0.96 17.04
C LEU A 48 16.60 -0.03 16.45
N LYS A 49 17.03 1.01 17.19
CA LYS A 49 18.13 1.89 16.75
C LYS A 49 19.46 1.16 16.62
N PHE A 50 19.77 0.21 17.50
CA PHE A 50 20.99 -0.61 17.37
C PHE A 50 20.94 -1.51 16.14
N LEU A 51 19.79 -2.16 15.93
CA LEU A 51 19.62 -3.11 14.82
C LEU A 51 19.52 -2.42 13.45
N ARG A 52 18.79 -1.30 13.38
CA ARG A 52 18.37 -0.65 12.12
C ARG A 52 19.10 0.67 11.86
N GLY A 53 19.92 1.15 12.79
CA GLY A 53 20.60 2.44 12.70
C GLY A 53 19.66 3.63 12.97
N HIS A 54 20.19 4.85 12.82
CA HIS A 54 19.35 6.04 13.00
C HIS A 54 18.51 6.30 11.75
N PRO A 55 17.20 6.61 11.89
CA PRO A 55 16.38 7.00 10.77
C PRO A 55 17.00 8.10 9.89
N ALA A 56 17.61 9.14 10.49
CA ALA A 56 18.28 10.22 9.74
C ALA A 56 19.42 9.71 8.83
N ASP A 57 20.19 8.73 9.29
CA ASP A 57 21.29 8.14 8.51
C ASP A 57 20.77 7.37 7.30
N SER A 58 19.53 6.88 7.36
CA SER A 58 18.91 6.23 6.20
C SER A 58 18.49 7.23 5.14
N TYR A 59 17.97 8.40 5.54
CA TYR A 59 17.59 9.44 4.58
C TYR A 59 18.82 10.09 3.93
N SER A 60 19.93 10.24 4.66
CA SER A 60 21.17 10.80 4.09
C SER A 60 21.80 9.92 3.01
N ARG A 61 21.54 8.61 3.02
CA ARG A 61 22.03 7.65 2.02
C ARG A 61 21.15 7.52 0.79
N LEU A 62 19.94 8.11 0.82
CA LEU A 62 18.97 8.02 -0.25
C LEU A 62 19.52 8.56 -1.59
N PRO A 63 20.23 9.70 -1.66
CA PRO A 63 20.81 10.18 -2.92
C PRO A 63 21.76 9.18 -3.58
N SER A 64 22.67 8.57 -2.81
CA SER A 64 23.61 7.57 -3.33
C SER A 64 22.90 6.32 -3.84
N TYR A 65 21.84 5.89 -3.14
CA TYR A 65 21.00 4.78 -3.57
C TYR A 65 20.28 5.09 -4.90
N LEU A 66 19.62 6.24 -4.99
CA LEU A 66 18.91 6.66 -6.21
C LEU A 66 19.87 6.80 -7.41
N TYR A 67 21.10 7.25 -7.17
CA TYR A 67 22.16 7.28 -8.17
C TYR A 67 22.49 5.88 -8.71
N ILE A 68 22.70 4.90 -7.82
CA ILE A 68 22.97 3.51 -8.21
C ILE A 68 21.77 2.93 -8.97
N LEU A 69 20.54 3.15 -8.48
CA LEU A 69 19.33 2.65 -9.12
C LEU A 69 19.15 3.19 -10.54
N LYS A 70 19.40 4.50 -10.74
CA LYS A 70 19.38 5.12 -12.06
C LYS A 70 20.50 4.60 -12.96
N LYS A 71 21.67 4.27 -12.41
CA LYS A 71 22.79 3.68 -13.16
C LYS A 71 22.49 2.24 -13.59
N SER A 72 21.91 1.43 -12.71
CA SER A 72 21.54 0.04 -13.00
C SER A 72 20.36 -0.06 -13.97
N TYR A 73 19.42 0.88 -13.91
CA TYR A 73 18.26 0.94 -14.80
C TYR A 73 18.16 2.32 -15.48
N PRO A 74 18.96 2.59 -16.53
CA PRO A 74 19.09 3.91 -17.15
C PRO A 74 17.78 4.54 -17.62
N ARG A 75 16.83 3.72 -18.06
CA ARG A 75 15.50 4.14 -18.53
C ARG A 75 14.48 4.40 -17.41
N SER A 76 14.83 4.13 -16.14
CA SER A 76 13.94 4.40 -15.00
C SER A 76 13.80 5.89 -14.74
N VAL A 77 12.63 6.34 -14.29
CA VAL A 77 12.43 7.71 -13.81
C VAL A 77 12.65 7.73 -12.31
N VAL A 78 13.61 8.52 -11.86
CA VAL A 78 13.93 8.69 -10.44
C VAL A 78 14.00 10.18 -10.15
N LYS A 79 13.22 10.65 -9.17
CA LYS A 79 13.22 12.05 -8.74
C LYS A 79 13.19 12.14 -7.22
N LEU A 80 14.09 12.93 -6.66
CA LEU A 80 14.12 13.31 -5.25
C LEU A 80 13.72 14.77 -5.14
N TYR A 81 12.70 15.04 -4.33
CA TYR A 81 12.22 16.39 -4.06
C TYR A 81 12.53 16.77 -2.62
N LYS A 82 12.99 18.00 -2.44
CA LYS A 82 13.35 18.59 -1.16
C LYS A 82 12.77 20.00 -1.04
N THR A 83 12.64 20.50 0.19
CA THR A 83 12.30 21.91 0.47
C THR A 83 13.49 22.83 0.13
N GLU A 84 13.26 24.14 0.20
CA GLU A 84 14.32 25.15 0.06
C GLU A 84 15.42 24.97 1.13
N ASP A 85 15.03 24.55 2.33
CA ASP A 85 15.96 24.21 3.44
C ASP A 85 16.60 22.81 3.33
N ASP A 86 16.64 22.22 2.14
CA ASP A 86 17.18 20.88 1.84
C ASP A 86 16.54 19.71 2.63
N CYS A 87 15.33 19.91 3.17
CA CYS A 87 14.61 18.85 3.89
C CYS A 87 13.88 17.92 2.91
N PHE A 88 13.92 16.61 3.18
CA PHE A 88 13.23 15.61 2.35
C PHE A 88 11.72 15.87 2.27
N LEU A 89 11.17 15.89 1.05
CA LEU A 89 9.71 15.92 0.81
C LEU A 89 9.21 14.55 0.36
N TYR A 90 9.65 14.10 -0.82
CA TYR A 90 9.26 12.80 -1.36
C TYR A 90 10.26 12.31 -2.41
N VAL A 91 10.21 11.01 -2.67
CA VAL A 91 10.92 10.36 -3.77
C VAL A 91 9.91 9.69 -4.68
N PHE A 92 10.11 9.87 -5.98
CA PHE A 92 9.38 9.18 -7.03
C PHE A 92 10.33 8.23 -7.76
N VAL A 93 9.94 6.97 -7.87
CA VAL A 93 10.67 5.94 -8.62
C VAL A 93 9.68 5.20 -9.51
N ALA A 94 9.95 5.20 -10.82
CA ALA A 94 9.31 4.33 -11.79
C ALA A 94 10.41 3.55 -12.52
N LEU A 95 10.45 2.23 -12.30
CA LEU A 95 11.47 1.36 -12.91
C LEU A 95 11.23 1.22 -14.41
N SER A 96 12.31 1.11 -15.19
CA SER A 96 12.25 0.97 -16.65
C SER A 96 11.38 -0.21 -17.07
N THR A 97 11.46 -1.33 -16.35
CA THR A 97 10.63 -2.52 -16.60
C THR A 97 9.14 -2.23 -16.43
N SER A 98 8.76 -1.40 -15.45
CA SER A 98 7.37 -1.00 -15.23
C SER A 98 6.90 -0.01 -16.30
N ILE A 99 7.78 0.89 -16.74
CA ILE A 99 7.50 1.84 -17.83
C ILE A 99 7.32 1.10 -19.15
N GLU A 100 8.19 0.15 -19.47
CA GLU A 100 8.11 -0.65 -20.70
C GLU A 100 6.88 -1.56 -20.71
N GLY A 101 6.57 -2.20 -19.59
CA GLY A 101 5.37 -3.02 -19.46
C GLY A 101 4.08 -2.24 -19.68
N TRP A 102 4.06 -0.93 -19.39
CA TRP A 102 2.88 -0.06 -19.46
C TRP A 102 2.20 -0.10 -20.84
N GLU A 103 2.96 -0.17 -21.92
CA GLU A 103 2.42 -0.24 -23.30
C GLU A 103 1.54 -1.46 -23.54
N HIS A 104 1.68 -2.50 -22.69
CA HIS A 104 0.93 -3.75 -22.77
C HIS A 104 -0.21 -3.85 -21.74
N TYR A 105 -0.34 -2.88 -20.83
CA TYR A 105 -1.41 -2.83 -19.84
C TYR A 105 -2.56 -1.92 -20.29
N ARG A 106 -3.75 -2.13 -19.70
CA ARG A 106 -4.85 -1.16 -19.84
C ARG A 106 -4.43 0.16 -19.19
N PRO A 107 -4.80 1.32 -19.76
CA PRO A 107 -4.42 2.63 -19.24
C PRO A 107 -5.25 2.97 -17.99
N VAL A 108 -5.06 2.21 -16.92
CA VAL A 108 -5.68 2.43 -15.62
C VAL A 108 -4.62 2.28 -14.55
N ILE A 109 -4.51 3.29 -13.69
CA ILE A 109 -3.52 3.33 -12.61
C ILE A 109 -4.25 3.35 -11.28
N ILE A 110 -3.89 2.40 -10.44
CA ILE A 110 -4.20 2.37 -9.03
C ILE A 110 -3.04 2.98 -8.30
N VAL A 111 -3.30 3.96 -7.46
CA VAL A 111 -2.34 4.33 -6.42
C VAL A 111 -2.96 4.00 -5.07
N ASP A 112 -2.18 3.37 -4.21
CA ASP A 112 -2.56 3.10 -2.83
C ASP A 112 -1.49 3.63 -1.88
N GLY A 113 -1.92 4.10 -0.72
CA GLY A 113 -1.09 4.82 0.23
C GLY A 113 -1.09 4.13 1.58
N THR A 114 0.09 3.85 2.11
CA THR A 114 0.23 3.25 3.43
C THR A 114 1.14 4.09 4.31
N PHE A 115 0.74 4.26 5.57
CA PHE A 115 1.55 4.99 6.55
C PHE A 115 2.79 4.17 6.91
N LEU A 116 3.95 4.83 6.83
CA LEU A 116 5.20 4.31 7.36
C LEU A 116 5.15 4.36 8.89
N LYS A 117 5.58 3.28 9.54
CA LYS A 117 5.62 3.18 11.00
C LYS A 117 6.91 3.76 11.59
N SER A 118 7.76 4.37 10.77
CA SER A 118 9.02 4.97 11.20
C SER A 118 8.81 6.26 11.99
N ALA A 119 9.86 6.72 12.67
CA ALA A 119 9.84 7.93 13.50
C ALA A 119 9.35 9.19 12.75
N TYR A 120 9.53 9.24 11.43
CA TYR A 120 9.15 10.39 10.60
C TYR A 120 7.75 10.26 9.96
N ARG A 121 7.00 9.18 10.21
CA ARG A 121 5.58 9.02 9.84
C ARG A 121 5.24 9.44 8.40
N GLY A 122 6.03 9.00 7.42
CA GLY A 122 5.77 9.25 6.01
C GLY A 122 4.63 8.41 5.43
N ILE A 123 4.25 8.67 4.18
CA ILE A 123 3.30 7.85 3.41
C ILE A 123 4.08 7.21 2.25
N MET A 124 4.02 5.89 2.13
CA MET A 124 4.50 5.17 0.95
C MET A 124 3.34 5.01 -0.02
N LEU A 125 3.50 5.54 -1.22
CA LEU A 125 2.55 5.39 -2.32
C LEU A 125 3.04 4.31 -3.27
N ILE A 126 2.19 3.33 -3.58
CA ILE A 126 2.47 2.29 -4.57
C ILE A 126 1.48 2.44 -5.72
N ALA A 127 2.02 2.60 -6.93
CA ALA A 127 1.24 2.65 -8.16
C ALA A 127 1.25 1.28 -8.87
N ASN A 128 0.09 0.78 -9.27
CA ASN A 128 -0.09 -0.47 -10.01
C ASN A 128 -1.05 -0.28 -11.18
N THR A 129 -0.93 -1.10 -12.21
CA THR A 129 -1.70 -0.99 -13.46
C THR A 129 -2.95 -1.89 -13.38
N MET A 130 -4.02 -1.41 -12.76
CA MET A 130 -5.28 -2.18 -12.58
C MET A 130 -6.48 -1.24 -12.33
N ASP A 131 -7.69 -1.77 -12.26
CA ASP A 131 -8.92 -0.97 -12.40
C ASP A 131 -9.48 -0.33 -11.10
N ALA A 132 -8.75 -0.24 -9.95
CA ALA A 132 -9.34 0.22 -8.67
C ALA A 132 -8.37 0.68 -7.53
N ALA A 133 -8.41 1.95 -7.12
CA ALA A 133 -7.49 2.59 -6.15
C ALA A 133 -8.11 3.02 -4.81
N ASP A 134 -7.28 3.42 -3.83
CA ASP A 134 -7.77 4.05 -2.59
C ASP A 134 -8.11 5.54 -2.80
N ARG A 135 -9.01 6.09 -1.99
CA ARG A 135 -9.58 7.45 -2.12
C ARG A 135 -8.78 8.53 -1.37
N ASN A 136 -7.48 8.31 -1.10
CA ASN A 136 -6.68 9.30 -0.37
C ASN A 136 -6.42 10.56 -1.23
N GLU A 137 -6.52 11.75 -0.64
CA GLU A 137 -6.33 13.02 -1.35
C GLU A 137 -4.89 13.22 -1.84
N SER A 138 -3.90 12.70 -1.09
CA SER A 138 -2.49 12.72 -1.50
C SER A 138 -2.23 11.87 -2.74
N ILE A 139 -2.97 10.77 -2.89
CA ILE A 139 -2.93 9.87 -4.05
C ILE A 139 -3.48 10.59 -5.27
N LEU A 140 -4.67 11.21 -5.14
CA LEU A 140 -5.29 11.98 -6.22
C LEU A 140 -4.34 13.07 -6.72
N LYS A 141 -3.73 13.83 -5.80
CA LYS A 141 -2.78 14.89 -6.15
C LYS A 141 -1.56 14.34 -6.88
N ALA A 142 -0.92 13.28 -6.37
CA ALA A 142 0.24 12.66 -7.00
C ALA A 142 -0.07 12.11 -8.41
N THR A 143 -1.21 11.42 -8.58
CA THR A 143 -1.63 10.92 -9.89
C THR A 143 -1.93 12.03 -10.87
N SER A 144 -2.60 13.11 -10.44
CA SER A 144 -2.92 14.24 -11.31
C SER A 144 -1.70 14.99 -11.84
N THR A 145 -0.58 14.95 -11.09
CA THR A 145 0.69 15.56 -11.48
C THR A 145 1.49 14.70 -12.46
N VAL A 146 1.45 13.37 -12.32
CA VAL A 146 2.30 12.44 -13.10
C VAL A 146 1.58 11.86 -14.31
N TYR A 147 0.26 11.66 -14.21
CA TYR A 147 -0.58 11.00 -15.20
C TYR A 147 -1.77 11.89 -15.56
N THR A 148 -1.46 13.02 -16.20
CA THR A 148 -2.47 14.02 -16.61
C THR A 148 -3.50 13.40 -17.55
N GLY A 149 -4.79 13.59 -17.25
CA GLY A 149 -5.91 13.08 -18.07
C GLY A 149 -6.31 11.63 -17.81
N MET A 150 -5.65 10.92 -16.88
CA MET A 150 -5.98 9.52 -16.58
C MET A 150 -7.14 9.40 -15.58
N PRO A 151 -8.18 8.60 -15.88
CA PRO A 151 -9.30 8.42 -14.95
C PRO A 151 -8.87 7.61 -13.73
N HIS A 152 -9.11 8.17 -12.54
CA HIS A 152 -8.83 7.53 -11.27
C HIS A 152 -10.09 6.85 -10.72
N TYR A 153 -10.01 5.54 -10.52
CA TYR A 153 -11.12 4.75 -10.00
C TYR A 153 -10.91 4.43 -8.53
N ALA A 154 -11.99 4.48 -7.75
CA ALA A 154 -12.00 4.02 -6.38
C ALA A 154 -12.29 2.51 -6.31
N CYS A 155 -11.69 1.87 -5.32
CA CYS A 155 -11.97 0.51 -4.89
C CYS A 155 -13.35 0.43 -4.27
N MET A 156 -14.18 -0.50 -4.76
CA MET A 156 -15.52 -0.68 -4.22
C MET A 156 -15.49 -1.08 -2.73
N TRP A 157 -14.47 -1.84 -2.32
CA TRP A 157 -14.36 -2.32 -0.94
C TRP A 157 -14.10 -1.19 0.04
N HIS A 158 -13.21 -0.24 -0.29
CA HIS A 158 -12.98 0.94 0.53
C HIS A 158 -14.22 1.84 0.63
N ILE A 159 -14.99 1.98 -0.46
CA ILE A 159 -16.27 2.68 -0.41
C ILE A 159 -17.25 1.94 0.50
N TRP A 160 -17.33 0.62 0.40
CA TRP A 160 -18.17 -0.19 1.29
C TRP A 160 -17.79 -0.03 2.76
N ILE A 161 -16.49 -0.07 3.11
CA ILE A 161 -16.02 0.15 4.48
C ILE A 161 -16.50 1.52 5.00
N ASN A 162 -16.44 2.55 4.17
CA ASN A 162 -16.92 3.90 4.53
C ASN A 162 -18.45 3.97 4.67
N VAL A 163 -19.20 3.28 3.81
CA VAL A 163 -20.66 3.16 3.95
C VAL A 163 -21.00 2.43 5.25
N ARG A 164 -20.36 1.29 5.53
CA ARG A 164 -20.55 0.49 6.74
C ARG A 164 -20.17 1.24 8.02
N SER A 165 -19.15 2.10 7.95
CA SER A 165 -18.73 2.91 9.09
C SER A 165 -19.75 4.01 9.40
N LYS A 166 -20.28 4.70 8.39
CA LYS A 166 -21.21 5.83 8.51
C LYS A 166 -22.67 5.44 8.72
N PHE A 167 -23.17 4.44 8.00
CA PHE A 167 -24.59 4.07 7.98
C PHE A 167 -24.75 2.71 8.61
N LYS A 168 -25.45 2.59 9.75
CA LYS A 168 -25.57 1.34 10.54
C LYS A 168 -26.77 0.46 10.20
N LYS A 169 -27.75 1.00 9.47
CA LYS A 169 -29.02 0.31 9.17
C LYS A 169 -28.84 -0.71 8.04
N GLY A 170 -29.39 -1.91 8.20
CA GLY A 170 -29.53 -2.88 7.09
C GLY A 170 -28.21 -3.39 6.47
N HIS A 171 -27.12 -3.41 7.22
CA HIS A 171 -25.76 -3.70 6.74
C HIS A 171 -25.62 -4.90 5.81
N LEU A 172 -26.16 -6.06 6.17
CA LEU A 172 -26.00 -7.28 5.37
C LEU A 172 -26.62 -7.10 3.98
N LYS A 173 -27.88 -6.62 3.94
CA LYS A 173 -28.63 -6.39 2.72
C LYS A 173 -28.02 -5.27 1.86
N LEU A 174 -27.52 -4.21 2.51
CA LEU A 174 -26.76 -3.15 1.84
C LEU A 174 -25.45 -3.65 1.24
N SER A 175 -24.74 -4.56 1.91
CA SER A 175 -23.47 -5.10 1.41
C SER A 175 -23.66 -5.82 0.08
N GLU A 176 -24.67 -6.68 0.00
CA GLU A 176 -25.01 -7.44 -1.19
C GLU A 176 -25.47 -6.52 -2.32
N LEU A 177 -26.41 -5.61 -2.03
CA LEU A 177 -26.93 -4.66 -3.01
C LEU A 177 -25.83 -3.73 -3.53
N TYR A 178 -25.01 -3.15 -2.65
CA TYR A 178 -23.89 -2.29 -3.04
C TYR A 178 -22.91 -3.04 -3.94
N SER A 179 -22.53 -4.26 -3.55
CA SER A 179 -21.58 -5.08 -4.31
C SER A 179 -22.13 -5.46 -5.69
N ALA A 180 -23.44 -5.73 -5.80
CA ALA A 180 -24.10 -5.98 -7.08
C ALA A 180 -24.21 -4.69 -7.93
N THR A 181 -24.55 -3.57 -7.30
CA THR A 181 -24.69 -2.25 -7.94
C THR A 181 -23.38 -1.78 -8.54
N ALA A 182 -22.27 -1.90 -7.80
CA ALA A 182 -20.96 -1.53 -8.29
C ALA A 182 -20.57 -2.31 -9.56
N ARG A 183 -21.02 -3.56 -9.67
CA ARG A 183 -20.73 -4.48 -10.78
C ARG A 183 -21.78 -4.47 -11.91
N SER A 184 -22.84 -3.67 -11.81
CA SER A 184 -23.88 -3.59 -12.84
C SER A 184 -23.28 -3.33 -14.22
N TYR A 185 -23.76 -4.07 -15.22
CA TYR A 185 -23.35 -3.92 -16.62
C TYR A 185 -24.21 -2.90 -17.37
N THR A 186 -25.46 -2.70 -16.95
CA THR A 186 -26.42 -1.79 -17.58
C THR A 186 -26.87 -0.71 -16.60
N LEU A 187 -27.30 0.43 -17.15
CA LEU A 187 -27.81 1.53 -16.33
C LEU A 187 -29.11 1.15 -15.64
N ASP A 188 -29.94 0.34 -16.29
CA ASP A 188 -31.21 -0.12 -15.73
C ASP A 188 -30.98 -0.99 -14.48
N GLU A 189 -30.08 -1.98 -14.55
CA GLU A 189 -29.70 -2.78 -13.39
C GLU A 189 -29.10 -1.93 -12.27
N PHE A 190 -28.28 -0.94 -12.62
CA PHE A 190 -27.69 -0.03 -11.65
C PHE A 190 -28.76 0.81 -10.94
N ASN A 191 -29.67 1.41 -11.70
CA ASN A 191 -30.74 2.27 -11.18
C ASN A 191 -31.72 1.46 -10.32
N GLU A 192 -32.11 0.27 -10.75
CA GLU A 192 -32.98 -0.63 -9.97
C GLU A 192 -32.35 -0.97 -8.62
N ARG A 193 -31.07 -1.34 -8.61
CA ARG A 193 -30.35 -1.68 -7.36
C ARG A 193 -30.13 -0.45 -6.49
N MET A 194 -29.88 0.73 -7.07
CA MET A 194 -29.77 1.99 -6.33
C MET A 194 -31.09 2.39 -5.64
N SER A 195 -32.24 2.15 -6.26
CA SER A 195 -33.55 2.35 -5.63
C SER A 195 -33.73 1.42 -4.43
N LYS A 196 -33.36 0.14 -4.55
CA LYS A 196 -33.37 -0.82 -3.42
C LYS A 196 -32.44 -0.40 -2.26
N ILE A 197 -31.29 0.23 -2.57
CA ILE A 197 -30.39 0.80 -1.56
C ILE A 197 -31.07 1.96 -0.83
N GLU A 198 -31.73 2.85 -1.56
CA GLU A 198 -32.45 4.02 -1.02
C GLU A 198 -33.61 3.62 -0.10
N GLU A 199 -34.35 2.55 -0.44
CA GLU A 199 -35.41 2.00 0.40
C GLU A 199 -34.89 1.53 1.78
N ILE A 200 -33.67 1.01 1.83
CA ILE A 200 -33.06 0.56 3.10
C ILE A 200 -32.61 1.77 3.92
N ASP A 201 -31.80 2.64 3.34
CA ASP A 201 -31.32 3.87 3.97
C ASP A 201 -31.13 4.96 2.91
N THR A 202 -32.04 5.93 2.91
CA THR A 202 -32.09 7.03 1.93
C THR A 202 -30.79 7.84 1.86
N ARG A 203 -30.04 7.89 2.95
CA ARG A 203 -28.78 8.65 3.04
C ARG A 203 -27.64 7.99 2.28
N VAL A 204 -27.70 6.66 2.06
CA VAL A 204 -26.64 5.90 1.39
C VAL A 204 -26.56 6.28 -0.09
N LYS A 205 -27.71 6.45 -0.76
CA LYS A 205 -27.76 6.85 -2.17
C LYS A 205 -27.10 8.21 -2.39
N ALA A 206 -27.43 9.21 -1.57
CA ALA A 206 -26.80 10.53 -1.61
C ALA A 206 -25.28 10.44 -1.43
N TYR A 207 -24.81 9.67 -0.42
CA TYR A 207 -23.38 9.47 -0.18
C TYR A 207 -22.64 8.81 -1.36
N LEU A 208 -23.28 7.82 -1.99
CA LEU A 208 -22.72 7.13 -3.15
C LEU A 208 -22.63 8.04 -4.38
N TYR A 209 -23.61 8.95 -4.54
CA TYR A 209 -23.61 9.98 -5.58
C TYR A 209 -22.46 10.98 -5.37
N ASP A 210 -22.31 11.50 -4.15
CA ASP A 210 -21.20 12.40 -3.77
C ASP A 210 -19.83 11.73 -3.92
N SER A 211 -19.79 10.40 -3.85
CA SER A 211 -18.60 9.59 -4.11
C SER A 211 -18.27 9.44 -5.60
N SER A 212 -19.07 10.05 -6.48
CA SER A 212 -18.95 10.07 -7.95
C SER A 212 -19.04 8.67 -8.57
N TYR A 213 -20.21 8.34 -9.15
CA TYR A 213 -20.47 7.01 -9.74
C TYR A 213 -19.39 6.54 -10.72
N HIS A 214 -18.91 7.43 -11.60
CA HIS A 214 -17.87 7.11 -12.57
C HIS A 214 -16.56 6.60 -11.94
N ARG A 215 -16.31 6.89 -10.66
CA ARG A 215 -15.10 6.42 -9.95
C ARG A 215 -15.24 4.99 -9.47
N TRP A 216 -16.44 4.48 -9.19
CA TRP A 216 -16.59 3.23 -8.44
C TRP A 216 -17.53 2.20 -9.06
N SER A 217 -18.46 2.62 -9.91
CA SER A 217 -19.34 1.71 -10.62
C SER A 217 -18.83 1.41 -12.01
N ARG A 218 -19.08 0.19 -12.48
CA ARG A 218 -18.64 -0.30 -13.79
C ARG A 218 -19.36 0.43 -14.91
N VAL A 219 -20.67 0.51 -14.85
CA VAL A 219 -21.52 1.10 -15.90
C VAL A 219 -21.24 2.59 -16.15
N HIS A 220 -20.77 3.33 -15.13
CA HIS A 220 -20.45 4.75 -15.26
C HIS A 220 -18.96 5.02 -15.52
N ALA A 221 -18.11 3.99 -15.57
CA ALA A 221 -16.68 4.16 -15.82
C ALA A 221 -16.42 4.62 -17.26
N THR A 222 -15.45 5.50 -17.46
CA THR A 222 -15.07 5.98 -18.80
C THR A 222 -14.23 4.96 -19.58
N VAL A 223 -13.69 3.96 -18.88
CA VAL A 223 -12.96 2.83 -19.48
C VAL A 223 -13.58 1.51 -19.04
N ASN A 224 -13.43 0.48 -19.87
CA ASN A 224 -14.02 -0.83 -19.61
C ASN A 224 -13.31 -1.53 -18.43
N ARG A 225 -13.92 -1.44 -17.23
CA ARG A 225 -13.50 -2.12 -15.98
C ARG A 225 -13.94 -3.58 -16.01
N THR A 226 -13.13 -4.46 -16.58
CA THR A 226 -13.57 -5.82 -16.91
C THR A 226 -13.65 -6.75 -15.69
N TRP A 227 -12.65 -6.76 -14.79
CA TRP A 227 -12.60 -7.78 -13.73
C TRP A 227 -12.19 -7.29 -12.33
N THR A 228 -11.29 -6.33 -12.19
CA THR A 228 -10.67 -6.02 -10.89
C THR A 228 -11.18 -4.70 -10.30
N MET A 229 -12.34 -4.74 -9.64
CA MET A 229 -12.92 -3.56 -8.98
C MET A 229 -12.54 -3.43 -7.49
N THR A 230 -11.71 -4.35 -7.01
CA THR A 230 -11.17 -4.38 -5.64
C THR A 230 -9.65 -4.22 -5.67
N SER A 231 -9.08 -3.61 -4.62
CA SER A 231 -7.65 -3.40 -4.46
C SER A 231 -6.90 -4.65 -3.97
N ASN A 232 -7.47 -5.86 -4.07
CA ASN A 232 -6.93 -7.08 -3.44
C ASN A 232 -5.45 -7.35 -3.77
N ILE A 233 -4.99 -7.08 -4.99
CA ILE A 233 -3.58 -7.27 -5.37
C ILE A 233 -2.70 -6.20 -4.75
N VAL A 234 -3.21 -4.97 -4.66
CA VAL A 234 -2.52 -3.86 -4.01
C VAL A 234 -2.47 -4.06 -2.50
N GLU A 235 -3.55 -4.55 -1.89
CA GLU A 235 -3.62 -4.97 -0.49
C GLU A 235 -2.68 -6.14 -0.20
N SER A 236 -2.56 -7.10 -1.12
CA SER A 236 -1.60 -8.22 -1.02
C SER A 236 -0.16 -7.74 -1.14
N LEU A 237 0.15 -6.84 -2.08
CA LEU A 237 1.46 -6.19 -2.20
C LEU A 237 1.78 -5.34 -0.97
N ASN A 238 0.78 -4.67 -0.40
CA ASN A 238 0.89 -3.95 0.85
C ASN A 238 1.15 -4.87 2.05
N ALA A 239 0.51 -6.04 2.08
CA ALA A 239 0.77 -7.05 3.10
C ALA A 239 2.19 -7.60 3.00
N VAL A 240 2.65 -7.90 1.78
CA VAL A 240 4.03 -8.36 1.51
C VAL A 240 5.05 -7.27 1.83
N THR A 241 4.77 -6.01 1.53
CA THR A 241 5.68 -4.88 1.84
C THR A 241 5.54 -4.35 3.26
N LYS A 242 4.70 -4.97 4.11
CA LYS A 242 4.45 -4.50 5.49
C LYS A 242 5.73 -4.44 6.33
N ASP A 243 6.64 -5.39 6.13
CA ASP A 243 7.89 -5.48 6.89
C ASP A 243 8.91 -4.45 6.39
N ALA A 244 8.90 -4.15 5.09
CA ALA A 244 9.65 -3.02 4.53
C ALA A 244 9.25 -1.67 5.18
N ARG A 245 8.04 -1.53 5.73
CA ARG A 245 7.58 -0.29 6.37
C ARG A 245 8.22 -0.03 7.74
N GLU A 246 8.80 -1.06 8.35
CA GLU A 246 9.48 -0.96 9.64
C GLU A 246 11.00 -0.84 9.48
N LEU A 247 11.49 -1.00 8.26
CA LEU A 247 12.88 -0.93 7.90
C LEU A 247 13.28 0.53 7.56
N PRO A 248 14.55 0.90 7.74
CA PRO A 248 15.10 2.13 7.19
C PRO A 248 15.01 2.07 5.66
N VAL A 249 14.82 3.23 5.01
CA VAL A 249 14.56 3.37 3.57
C VAL A 249 15.43 2.47 2.70
N ARG A 250 16.72 2.30 3.03
CA ARG A 250 17.63 1.40 2.30
C ARG A 250 17.19 -0.08 2.36
N THR A 251 16.96 -0.60 3.55
CA THR A 251 16.58 -2.01 3.73
C THR A 251 15.14 -2.24 3.28
N SER A 252 14.27 -1.22 3.37
CA SER A 252 12.94 -1.23 2.74
C SER A 252 13.03 -1.35 1.22
N THR A 253 13.91 -0.59 0.58
CA THR A 253 14.10 -0.64 -0.86
C THR A 253 14.77 -1.94 -1.32
N ASP A 254 15.77 -2.45 -0.59
CA ASP A 254 16.39 -3.75 -0.88
C ASP A 254 15.38 -4.90 -0.72
N TYR A 255 14.48 -4.82 0.26
CA TYR A 255 13.36 -5.75 0.42
C TYR A 255 12.37 -5.64 -0.73
N ILE A 256 11.98 -4.42 -1.15
CA ILE A 256 11.10 -4.21 -2.31
C ILE A 256 11.76 -4.74 -3.59
N HIS A 257 13.07 -4.55 -3.78
CA HIS A 257 13.83 -5.15 -4.88
C HIS A 257 13.81 -6.68 -4.83
N THR A 258 14.00 -7.27 -3.65
CA THR A 258 13.96 -8.72 -3.45
C THR A 258 12.56 -9.28 -3.69
N VAL A 259 11.50 -8.58 -3.30
CA VAL A 259 10.11 -8.95 -3.57
C VAL A 259 9.81 -8.82 -5.07
N ILE A 260 10.24 -7.76 -5.74
CA ILE A 260 10.05 -7.59 -7.19
C ILE A 260 10.81 -8.67 -7.97
N ASP A 261 12.05 -8.97 -7.59
CA ASP A 261 12.85 -10.04 -8.20
C ASP A 261 12.33 -11.44 -7.82
N GLY A 262 11.75 -11.62 -6.63
CA GLY A 262 11.04 -12.82 -6.22
C GLY A 262 9.75 -13.04 -7.02
N VAL A 263 8.96 -11.98 -7.26
CA VAL A 263 7.76 -12.01 -8.11
C VAL A 263 8.14 -12.29 -9.57
N LYS A 264 9.27 -11.79 -10.08
CA LYS A 264 9.81 -12.22 -11.39
C LYS A 264 10.04 -13.73 -11.49
N ARG A 265 10.35 -14.42 -10.38
CA ARG A 265 10.50 -15.89 -10.36
C ARG A 265 9.17 -16.63 -10.38
N PHE A 266 8.07 -16.01 -9.92
CA PHE A 266 6.71 -16.58 -9.99
C PHE A 266 5.98 -16.23 -11.27
N ILE A 267 6.39 -15.18 -11.99
CA ILE A 267 5.99 -14.95 -13.38
C ILE A 267 6.80 -15.91 -14.25
N VAL A 268 6.24 -17.10 -14.47
CA VAL A 268 6.70 -18.02 -15.51
C VAL A 268 6.81 -17.24 -16.81
N TRP A 269 8.01 -17.20 -17.39
CA TRP A 269 8.28 -16.64 -18.70
C TRP A 269 7.38 -17.34 -19.74
N LEU A 270 6.27 -16.71 -20.13
CA LEU A 270 5.51 -17.06 -21.34
C LEU A 270 6.11 -16.38 -22.56
N GLN A 271 7.44 -16.40 -22.67
CA GLN A 271 8.14 -15.99 -23.87
C GLN A 271 8.53 -17.25 -24.63
N ASN A 272 7.75 -17.49 -25.70
CA ASN A 272 7.81 -18.58 -26.66
C ASN A 272 6.82 -19.73 -26.40
N LYS A 273 5.82 -19.79 -27.30
CA LYS A 273 5.02 -20.99 -27.55
C LYS A 273 5.94 -22.18 -27.80
N ARG A 274 6.18 -23.02 -26.79
CA ARG A 274 6.34 -24.47 -26.90
C ARG A 274 6.22 -25.10 -25.51
N TYR A 275 5.16 -25.89 -25.35
CA TYR A 275 5.04 -26.86 -24.28
C TYR A 275 6.11 -27.94 -24.46
N SER A 276 6.84 -28.25 -23.40
CA SER A 276 7.35 -29.61 -23.15
C SER A 276 7.39 -29.84 -21.65
N CYS A 277 6.53 -30.74 -21.19
CA CYS A 277 6.45 -31.27 -19.83
C CYS A 277 7.77 -31.95 -19.43
N GLY A 278 8.25 -31.75 -18.20
CA GLY A 278 9.46 -32.39 -17.70
C GLY A 278 9.80 -32.06 -16.24
N GLN A 279 8.98 -32.60 -15.34
CA GLN A 279 9.26 -33.04 -13.95
C GLN A 279 10.01 -32.13 -12.95
N PHE A 280 9.21 -31.76 -11.92
CA PHE A 280 9.46 -31.36 -10.52
C PHE A 280 10.65 -30.47 -10.16
#